data_AF-A0A6J5E4T4-F1
#
_entry.id   AF-A0A6J5E4T4-F1
#
_cell.length_a   1.000
_cell.length_b   1.000
_cell.length_c   1.000
_cell.angle_alpha   90.00
_cell.angle_beta   90.00
_cell.angle_gamma   90.00
#
_symmetry.space_group_name_H-M   'P 1'
#
loop_
_entity.id
_entity.type
_entity.pdbx_description
1 polymer ?
#
loop_
_entity_poly.entity_id
_entity_poly.type
_entity_poly.pdbx_seq_one_letter_code
_entity_poly.pdbx_strand_id
1 'polypeptide(L)' 'MKSEGNSGNLRAFVQTAEHGGGFVWVITLVDFDARNVRRSLVSDDTFSTVAAAKDAGEASLAAMSADR' A
#
# COMPACT_ATOMS: atom_id res chain seq x y z
N MET A 1 1.70 28.67 -11.83
CA MET A 1 1.80 27.23 -12.16
C MET A 1 3.00 26.66 -11.43
N LYS A 2 2.77 25.97 -10.30
CA LYS A 2 3.64 24.99 -9.62
C LYS A 2 2.84 24.50 -8.41
N SER A 3 2.04 23.45 -8.60
CA SER A 3 1.51 22.69 -7.48
C SER A 3 2.66 21.83 -6.96
N GLU A 4 3.50 22.41 -6.10
CA GLU A 4 4.38 21.65 -5.24
C GLU A 4 3.46 20.92 -4.24
N GLY A 5 2.95 19.78 -4.68
CA GLY A 5 2.04 18.97 -3.90
C GLY A 5 2.69 18.63 -2.57
N ASN A 6 2.03 19.04 -1.50
CA ASN A 6 2.32 18.76 -0.10
C ASN A 6 2.64 17.26 0.11
N SER A 7 3.90 16.86 -0.11
CA SER A 7 4.35 15.47 0.03
C SER A 7 4.90 15.17 1.42
N GLY A 8 5.01 16.19 2.28
CA GLY A 8 5.73 16.11 3.56
C GLY A 8 5.19 15.05 4.52
N ASN A 9 3.91 14.68 4.42
CA ASN A 9 3.28 13.72 5.32
C ASN A 9 2.42 12.66 4.60
N LEU A 10 2.68 12.43 3.32
CA LEU A 10 2.11 11.29 2.60
C LEU A 10 2.98 10.05 2.79
N ARG A 11 2.42 8.99 3.37
CA ARG A 11 3.13 7.70 3.50
C ARG A 11 2.26 6.57 3.00
N ALA A 12 2.89 5.68 2.24
CA ALA A 12 2.31 4.40 1.87
C ALA A 12 2.88 3.30 2.76
N PHE A 13 2.05 2.34 3.15
CA PHE A 13 2.47 1.18 3.91
C PHE A 13 1.68 -0.06 3.48
N VAL A 14 2.31 -1.22 3.69
CA VAL A 14 1.75 -2.53 3.39
C VAL A 14 1.17 -3.12 4.66
N GLN A 15 -0.05 -3.61 4.58
CA GLN A 15 -0.67 -4.48 5.57
C GLN A 15 -1.05 -5.79 4.90
N THR A 16 -1.30 -6.81 5.72
CA THR A 16 -1.83 -8.08 5.25
C THR A 16 -3.16 -8.34 5.94
N ALA A 17 -4.08 -8.98 5.24
CA ALA A 17 -5.40 -9.32 5.75
C ALA A 17 -5.77 -10.74 5.30
N GLU A 18 -6.48 -11.47 6.16
CA GLU A 18 -7.08 -12.75 5.79
C GLU A 18 -8.26 -12.54 4.84
N HIS A 19 -8.30 -13.30 3.76
CA HIS A 19 -9.39 -13.29 2.80
C HIS A 19 -9.51 -14.66 2.13
N GLY A 20 -10.72 -15.23 2.11
CA GLY A 20 -11.01 -16.45 1.36
C GLY A 20 -10.20 -17.69 1.77
N GLY A 21 -9.70 -17.75 3.01
CA GLY A 21 -8.85 -18.87 3.49
C GLY A 21 -7.36 -18.72 3.15
N GLY A 22 -6.95 -17.57 2.63
CA GLY A 22 -5.54 -17.16 2.50
C GLY A 22 -5.34 -15.71 2.95
N PHE A 23 -4.30 -15.07 2.43
CA PHE A 23 -3.91 -13.71 2.79
C PHE A 23 -3.80 -12.84 1.55
N VAL A 24 -4.23 -11.59 1.65
CA VAL A 24 -4.02 -10.55 0.64
C VAL A 24 -3.11 -9.47 1.23
N TRP A 25 -2.41 -8.73 0.38
CA TRP A 25 -1.79 -7.48 0.82
C TRP A 25 -2.72 -6.30 0.55
N VAL A 26 -2.61 -5.28 1.39
CA VAL A 26 -3.29 -4.00 1.26
C VAL A 26 -2.24 -2.90 1.34
N ILE A 27 -2.09 -2.12 0.27
CA ILE A 27 -1.25 -0.92 0.27
C ILE A 27 -2.15 0.29 0.53
N THR A 28 -1.87 1.04 1.59
CA THR A 28 -2.64 2.24 1.95
C THR A 28 -1.77 3.47 1.90
N LEU A 29 -2.20 4.49 1.15
CA LEU A 29 -1.62 5.83 1.14
C LEU A 29 -2.37 6.72 2.12
N VAL A 30 -1.70 7.14 3.19
CA VAL A 30 -2.25 8.01 4.23
C VAL A 30 -1.64 9.40 4.12
N ASP A 31 -2.51 10.39 4.25
CA ASP A 31 -2.13 11.78 4.49
C ASP A 31 -2.30 12.06 5.98
N PHE A 32 -1.17 12.18 6.67
CA PHE A 32 -1.16 12.37 8.12
C PHE A 32 -1.54 13.81 8.52
N ASP A 33 -1.38 14.79 7.64
CA ASP A 33 -1.80 16.16 7.91
C ASP A 33 -3.32 16.26 7.86
N ALA A 34 -3.93 15.71 6.81
CA ALA A 34 -5.38 15.66 6.63
C ALA A 34 -6.05 14.57 7.48
N ARG A 35 -5.27 13.69 8.13
CA ARG A 35 -5.74 12.54 8.92
C ARG A 35 -6.71 11.65 8.16
N ASN A 36 -6.43 11.41 6.88
CA ASN A 36 -7.29 10.59 6.03
C ASN A 36 -6.49 9.59 5.18
N VAL A 37 -7.19 8.52 4.79
CA VAL A 37 -6.70 7.58 3.77
C VAL A 37 -7.03 8.19 2.41
N ARG A 38 -6.01 8.39 1.58
CA ARG A 38 -6.18 8.92 0.22
C ARG A 38 -6.47 7.84 -0.80
N ARG A 39 -5.90 6.65 -0.60
CA ARG A 39 -6.06 5.50 -1.50
C ARG A 39 -5.74 4.21 -0.75
N SER A 40 -6.46 3.15 -1.08
CA SER A 40 -6.09 1.79 -0.73
C SER A 40 -6.13 0.92 -1.99
N LEU A 41 -5.17 0.01 -2.09
CA LEU A 41 -5.08 -1.01 -3.13
C LEU A 41 -5.02 -2.37 -2.43
N VAL A 42 -5.72 -3.35 -2.97
CA VAL A 42 -5.72 -4.73 -2.47
C VAL A 42 -5.17 -5.60 -3.58
N SER A 43 -4.41 -6.64 -3.23
CA SER A 43 -3.96 -7.61 -4.22
C SER A 43 -5.12 -8.36 -4.85
N ASP A 44 -5.06 -8.58 -6.16
CA ASP A 44 -5.95 -9.51 -6.85
C ASP A 44 -5.59 -10.97 -6.50
N ASP A 45 -4.30 -11.23 -6.26
CA ASP A 45 -3.79 -12.54 -5.83
C ASP A 45 -4.06 -12.79 -4.35
N THR A 46 -4.26 -14.07 -4.01
CA THR A 46 -4.30 -14.56 -2.63
C THR A 46 -3.08 -15.44 -2.36
N PHE A 47 -2.45 -15.24 -1.20
CA PHE A 47 -1.24 -15.89 -0.77
C PHE A 47 -1.53 -16.91 0.34
N SER A 48 -0.73 -17.97 0.41
CA SER A 48 -0.90 -19.03 1.42
C SER A 48 -0.43 -18.63 2.81
N THR A 49 0.41 -17.59 2.95
CA THR A 49 0.94 -17.12 4.23
C THR A 49 0.98 -15.60 4.32
N VAL A 50 0.91 -15.09 5.55
CA VAL A 50 1.11 -13.66 5.87
C VAL A 50 2.43 -13.15 5.32
N ALA A 51 3.52 -13.91 5.48
CA ALA A 51 4.84 -13.50 5.04
C ALA A 51 4.89 -13.33 3.51
N ALA A 52 4.34 -14.29 2.76
CA ALA A 52 4.26 -14.19 1.30
C ALA A 52 3.44 -12.99 0.82
N ALA A 53 2.28 -12.73 1.47
CA ALA A 53 1.50 -11.54 1.15
C ALA A 53 2.28 -10.25 1.44
N LYS A 54 2.96 -10.19 2.60
CA LYS A 54 3.74 -9.01 3.00
C LYS A 54 4.88 -8.75 2.01
N ASP A 55 5.68 -9.75 1.69
CA ASP A 55 6.83 -9.61 0.79
C ASP A 55 6.37 -9.18 -0.61
N ALA A 56 5.27 -9.77 -1.12
CA ALA A 56 4.68 -9.37 -2.40
C ALA A 56 4.15 -7.93 -2.37
N GLY A 57 3.51 -7.52 -1.27
CA GLY A 57 3.02 -6.16 -1.09
C GLY A 57 4.15 -5.13 -0.98
N GLU A 58 5.24 -5.46 -0.30
CA GLU A 58 6.44 -4.61 -0.22
C GLU A 58 7.12 -4.46 -1.58
N ALA A 59 7.24 -5.55 -2.34
CA ALA A 59 7.74 -5.50 -3.71
C ALA A 59 6.85 -4.65 -4.63
N SER A 60 5.52 -4.78 -4.51
CA SER A 60 4.55 -3.97 -5.26
C SER A 60 4.66 -2.48 -4.90
N LEU A 61 4.76 -2.15 -3.62
CA LEU A 61 4.96 -0.77 -3.15
C LEU A 61 6.28 -0.16 -3.65
N ALA A 62 7.36 -0.95 -3.63
CA ALA A 62 8.66 -0.53 -4.15
C ALA A 62 8.60 -0.25 -5.66
N ALA A 63 7.94 -1.13 -6.44
CA ALA A 63 7.74 -0.94 -7.87
C ALA A 63 6.94 0.34 -8.19
N MET A 64 5.87 0.62 -7.46
CA MET A 64 5.09 1.86 -7.61
C MET A 64 5.90 3.12 -7.29
N SER A 65 6.86 3.01 -6.36
CA SER A 65 7.73 4.12 -5.98
C SER A 65 8.82 4.38 -7.02
N ALA A 66 9.23 3.34 -7.76
CA ALA A 66 10.21 3.43 -8.85
C ALA A 66 9.62 3.97 -10.16
N ASP A 67 8.30 3.86 -10.35
CA ASP A 67 7.55 4.37 -11.51
C ASP A 67 7.26 5.90 -11.44
N ARG A 68 7.87 6.61 -10.49
CA ARG A 68 7.63 8.03 -10.21
C ARG A 68 8.70 8.96 -10.78
#